data_AF-A0A937PCP6-F1
#
_entry.id   AF-A0A937PCP6-F1
#
_cell.length_a   1.000
_cell.length_b   1.000
_cell.length_c   1.000
_cell.angle_alpha   90.00
_cell.angle_beta   90.00
_cell.angle_gamma   90.00
#
_symmetry.space_group_name_H-M   'P 1'
#
loop_
_entity.id
_entity.type
_entity.pdbx_description
1 polymer ?
#
loop_
_entity_poly.entity_id
_entity_poly.type
_entity_poly.pdbx_seq_one_letter_code
_entity_poly.pdbx_strand_id
1 'polypeptide(L)'
;GIELLYVNTRNQENPSEHLRSLTGGKGFDDVFVFAPVRPVVEQADHILGMDGCLNFFAGPEDQAFSAMMNFYKVHYAFTHVVGTSGGNTGDMKEALDLMGKGSINPAVMVTHIGGLDAVIDTTKRLPEIPGGKKLIYTNISLELTAIDDFREKGNSDSFFKDLADIVDAKDGIWNKQAEDYILKNGTPI
;
A
#
# COMPACT_ATOMS: atom_id res chain seq x y z
N GLY A 1 -4.64 11.63 19.60
CA GLY A 1 -4.18 11.19 18.27
C GLY A 1 -4.33 9.68 18.18
N ILE A 2 -3.98 9.09 17.03
CA ILE A 2 -3.91 7.64 16.85
C ILE A 2 -2.47 7.20 17.17
N GLU A 3 -2.30 6.15 17.97
CA GLU A 3 -1.00 5.51 18.17
C GLU A 3 -0.74 4.52 17.02
N LEU A 4 0.40 4.64 16.37
CA LEU A 4 0.81 3.78 15.26
C LEU A 4 2.08 3.03 15.64
N LEU A 5 1.99 1.70 15.63
CA LEU A 5 3.09 0.80 15.97
C LEU A 5 3.51 -0.01 14.74
N TYR A 6 4.76 0.14 14.33
CA TYR A 6 5.37 -0.70 13.29
C TYR A 6 6.12 -1.86 13.97
N VAL A 7 5.63 -3.07 13.80
CA VAL A 7 6.17 -4.26 14.47
C VAL A 7 6.74 -5.22 13.44
N ASN A 8 8.06 -5.41 13.45
CA ASN A 8 8.71 -6.45 12.65
C ASN A 8 8.76 -7.77 13.44
N THR A 9 7.95 -8.74 13.01
CA THR A 9 7.83 -10.04 13.66
C THR A 9 8.85 -11.09 13.20
N ARG A 10 9.74 -10.76 12.25
CA ARG A 10 10.64 -11.74 11.60
C ARG A 10 11.54 -12.51 12.56
N ASN A 11 12.04 -11.84 13.61
CA ASN A 11 13.00 -12.40 14.56
C ASN A 11 12.38 -12.63 15.94
N GLN A 12 11.05 -12.64 16.04
CA GLN A 12 10.35 -12.91 17.30
C GLN A 12 10.15 -14.42 17.47
N GLU A 13 10.43 -14.94 18.67
CA GLU A 13 10.22 -16.36 18.98
C GLU A 13 8.74 -16.71 18.97
N ASN A 14 7.90 -15.86 19.58
CA ASN A 14 6.44 -15.97 19.56
C ASN A 14 5.79 -14.66 19.08
N PRO A 15 5.71 -14.44 17.75
CA PRO A 15 5.11 -13.23 17.18
C PRO A 15 3.69 -12.94 17.67
N SER A 16 2.84 -13.97 17.78
CA SER A 16 1.43 -13.81 18.15
C SER A 16 1.29 -13.35 19.59
N GLU A 17 2.08 -13.90 20.51
CA GLU A 17 2.10 -13.48 21.91
C GLU A 17 2.62 -12.05 22.06
N HIS A 18 3.69 -11.71 21.34
CA HIS A 18 4.21 -10.34 21.33
C HIS A 18 3.13 -9.35 20.85
N LEU A 19 2.46 -9.64 19.74
CA LEU A 19 1.39 -8.78 19.22
C LEU A 19 0.21 -8.66 20.21
N ARG A 20 -0.21 -9.76 20.85
CA ARG A 20 -1.26 -9.72 21.88
C ARG A 20 -0.82 -8.94 23.13
N SER A 21 0.47 -8.91 23.46
CA SER A 21 0.97 -8.14 24.60
C SER A 21 0.74 -6.63 24.41
N LEU A 22 0.73 -6.14 23.17
CA LEU A 22 0.44 -4.75 22.83
C LEU A 22 -0.99 -4.34 23.19
N THR A 23 -1.91 -5.30 23.30
CA THR A 23 -3.31 -5.06 23.72
C THR A 23 -3.59 -5.58 25.13
N GLY A 24 -2.56 -5.80 25.94
CA GLY A 24 -2.69 -6.37 27.28
C GLY A 24 -3.27 -7.79 27.30
N GLY A 25 -3.03 -8.55 26.22
CA GLY A 25 -3.49 -9.92 26.06
C GLY A 25 -4.90 -10.06 25.46
N LYS A 26 -5.64 -8.97 25.27
CA LYS A 26 -7.03 -9.00 24.78
C LYS A 26 -7.16 -9.50 23.34
N GLY A 27 -6.14 -9.27 22.52
CA GLY A 27 -6.19 -9.47 21.07
C GLY A 27 -6.63 -8.20 20.32
N PHE A 28 -6.84 -8.31 19.02
CA PHE A 28 -7.26 -7.22 18.15
C PHE A 28 -8.72 -7.40 17.70
N ASP A 29 -9.43 -6.28 17.58
CA ASP A 29 -10.82 -6.24 17.10
C ASP A 29 -10.89 -6.49 15.59
N ASP A 30 -9.93 -5.95 14.83
CA ASP A 30 -9.82 -6.15 13.38
C ASP A 30 -8.39 -6.54 12.99
N VAL A 31 -8.26 -7.55 12.15
CA VAL A 31 -6.97 -8.01 11.62
C VAL A 31 -7.06 -8.14 10.10
N PHE A 32 -6.29 -7.32 9.39
CA PHE A 32 -6.24 -7.31 7.92
C PHE A 32 -5.00 -8.06 7.42
N VAL A 33 -5.23 -9.07 6.58
CA VAL A 33 -4.15 -9.86 5.96
C VAL A 33 -4.01 -9.46 4.49
N PHE A 34 -2.87 -8.84 4.17
CA PHE A 34 -2.54 -8.31 2.84
C PHE A 34 -1.64 -9.21 1.99
N ALA A 35 -1.18 -10.35 2.53
CA ALA A 35 -0.38 -11.33 1.80
C ALA A 35 -0.95 -12.75 1.95
N PRO A 36 -1.04 -13.55 0.86
CA PRO A 36 -1.61 -14.90 0.92
C PRO A 36 -0.53 -15.89 1.39
N VAL A 37 -0.06 -15.70 2.62
CA VAL A 37 1.01 -16.50 3.23
C VAL A 37 0.41 -17.24 4.42
N ARG A 38 0.38 -18.58 4.37
CA ARG A 38 -0.30 -19.42 5.37
C ARG A 38 0.06 -19.04 6.83
N PRO A 39 1.34 -18.95 7.23
CA PRO A 39 1.69 -18.51 8.58
C PRO A 39 1.15 -17.14 8.99
N VAL A 40 0.97 -16.20 8.04
CA VAL A 40 0.42 -14.87 8.32
C VAL A 40 -1.08 -14.95 8.59
N VAL A 41 -1.80 -15.79 7.84
CA VAL A 41 -3.24 -16.03 8.06
C VAL A 41 -3.48 -16.72 9.40
N GLU A 42 -2.66 -17.72 9.74
CA GLU A 42 -2.76 -18.44 11.02
C GLU A 42 -2.40 -17.53 12.21
N GLN A 43 -1.39 -16.66 12.06
CA GLN A 43 -1.08 -15.64 13.05
C GLN A 43 -2.24 -14.66 13.24
N ALA A 44 -2.89 -14.24 12.15
CA ALA A 44 -4.05 -13.37 12.22
C ALA A 44 -5.17 -13.99 13.06
N ASP A 45 -5.49 -15.28 12.87
CA ASP A 45 -6.41 -16.01 13.75
C ASP A 45 -5.94 -15.96 15.20
N HIS A 46 -4.67 -16.27 15.49
CA HIS A 46 -4.15 -16.30 16.86
C HIS A 46 -4.26 -14.96 17.61
N ILE A 47 -4.09 -13.83 16.92
CA ILE A 47 -4.10 -12.51 17.55
C ILE A 47 -5.48 -11.88 17.69
N LEU A 48 -6.53 -12.45 17.09
CA LEU A 48 -7.90 -11.95 17.26
C LEU A 48 -8.33 -11.97 18.73
N GLY A 49 -9.01 -10.90 19.12
CA GLY A 49 -9.75 -10.79 20.37
C GLY A 49 -11.12 -11.45 20.32
N MET A 50 -11.87 -11.30 21.41
CA MET A 50 -13.30 -11.65 21.47
C MET A 50 -14.06 -10.78 20.47
N ASP A 51 -14.97 -11.37 19.69
CA ASP A 51 -15.78 -10.70 18.66
C ASP A 51 -14.95 -10.10 17.48
N GLY A 52 -13.67 -10.49 17.38
CA GLY A 52 -12.77 -9.91 16.38
C GLY A 52 -13.02 -10.40 14.95
N CYS A 53 -12.69 -9.57 13.95
CA CYS A 53 -12.83 -9.84 12.53
C CYS A 53 -11.47 -10.02 11.83
N LEU A 54 -11.27 -11.18 11.18
CA LEU A 54 -10.18 -11.40 10.25
C LEU A 54 -10.64 -11.06 8.83
N ASN A 55 -10.07 -10.00 8.26
CA ASN A 55 -10.27 -9.64 6.87
C ASN A 55 -9.13 -10.19 6.01
N PHE A 56 -9.46 -11.15 5.15
CA PHE A 56 -8.53 -11.70 4.15
C PHE A 56 -8.70 -10.95 2.82
N PHE A 57 -7.83 -9.97 2.60
CA PHE A 57 -7.80 -9.15 1.37
C PHE A 57 -6.88 -9.75 0.30
N ALA A 58 -5.89 -10.53 0.73
CA ALA A 58 -4.81 -11.04 -0.10
C ALA A 58 -5.31 -12.04 -1.15
N GLY A 59 -5.75 -11.58 -2.33
CA GLY A 59 -6.23 -12.44 -3.40
C GLY A 59 -5.18 -13.49 -3.81
N PRO A 60 -5.33 -14.77 -3.44
CA PRO A 60 -4.34 -15.80 -3.72
C PRO A 60 -4.47 -16.28 -5.18
N GLU A 61 -3.34 -16.51 -5.84
CA GLU A 61 -3.32 -17.11 -7.20
C GLU A 61 -3.58 -18.62 -7.16
N ASP A 62 -3.10 -19.28 -6.10
CA ASP A 62 -3.30 -20.72 -5.87
C ASP A 62 -4.72 -21.00 -5.37
N GLN A 63 -5.52 -21.70 -6.18
CA GLN A 63 -6.89 -22.08 -5.85
C GLN A 63 -6.97 -23.12 -4.70
N ALA A 64 -5.86 -23.78 -4.37
CA ALA A 64 -5.77 -24.71 -3.23
C ALA A 64 -5.21 -24.04 -1.96
N PHE A 65 -4.94 -22.73 -2.00
CA PHE A 65 -4.45 -22.00 -0.84
C PHE A 65 -5.38 -22.18 0.36
N SER A 66 -4.79 -22.56 1.49
CA SER A 66 -5.50 -22.90 2.71
C SER A 66 -4.60 -22.65 3.92
N ALA A 67 -5.23 -22.36 5.07
CA ALA A 67 -4.61 -22.11 6.36
C ALA A 67 -5.44 -22.75 7.47
N MET A 68 -4.79 -23.12 8.58
CA MET A 68 -5.50 -23.65 9.76
C MET A 68 -6.28 -22.52 10.45
N MET A 69 -7.46 -22.85 10.96
CA MET A 69 -8.34 -21.90 11.67
C MET A 69 -8.87 -22.53 12.94
N ASN A 70 -8.85 -21.79 14.05
CA ASN A 70 -9.39 -22.25 15.31
C ASN A 70 -10.92 -22.09 15.39
N PHE A 71 -11.67 -23.13 14.99
CA PHE A 71 -13.15 -23.10 15.06
C PHE A 71 -13.73 -23.05 16.47
N TYR A 72 -12.95 -23.34 17.52
CA TYR A 72 -13.39 -23.05 18.89
C TYR A 72 -13.54 -21.55 19.09
N LYS A 73 -12.60 -20.73 18.59
CA LYS A 73 -12.69 -19.27 18.66
C LYS A 73 -13.84 -18.72 17.84
N VAL A 74 -14.07 -19.28 16.64
CA VAL A 74 -15.22 -18.91 15.82
C VAL A 74 -16.53 -19.08 16.60
N HIS A 75 -16.67 -20.17 17.35
CA HIS A 75 -17.89 -20.46 18.06
C HIS A 75 -18.02 -19.76 19.43
N TYR A 76 -16.97 -19.80 20.25
CA TYR A 76 -17.02 -19.36 21.64
C TYR A 76 -16.39 -17.99 21.89
N ALA A 77 -15.50 -17.56 21.00
CA ALA A 77 -14.95 -16.21 21.02
C ALA A 77 -15.62 -15.26 20.01
N PHE A 78 -16.64 -15.75 19.28
CA PHE A 78 -17.38 -14.99 18.27
C PHE A 78 -16.49 -14.35 17.20
N THR A 79 -15.36 -14.97 16.86
CA THR A 79 -14.50 -14.41 15.81
C THR A 79 -15.09 -14.63 14.43
N HIS A 80 -14.95 -13.64 13.56
CA HIS A 80 -15.47 -13.64 12.20
C HIS A 80 -14.34 -13.68 11.18
N VAL A 81 -14.62 -14.27 10.02
CA VAL A 81 -13.71 -14.26 8.87
C VAL A 81 -14.46 -13.72 7.66
N VAL A 82 -13.90 -12.72 7.01
CA VAL A 82 -14.46 -12.12 5.80
C VAL A 82 -13.38 -12.08 4.70
N GLY A 83 -13.77 -12.50 3.49
CA GLY A 83 -12.99 -12.23 2.29
C GLY A 83 -13.53 -10.99 1.62
N THR A 84 -12.65 -10.03 1.29
CA THR A 84 -13.05 -8.83 0.54
C THR A 84 -12.25 -8.73 -0.76
N SER A 85 -12.91 -8.24 -1.82
CA SER A 85 -12.28 -7.99 -3.10
C SER A 85 -12.78 -6.67 -3.66
N GLY A 86 -11.85 -5.74 -3.87
CA GLY A 86 -12.14 -4.41 -4.39
C GLY A 86 -13.09 -3.60 -3.51
N GLY A 87 -13.70 -2.59 -4.13
CA GLY A 87 -14.76 -1.78 -3.54
C GLY A 87 -15.91 -1.64 -4.53
N ASN A 88 -17.11 -1.42 -4.01
CA ASN A 88 -18.30 -1.11 -4.80
C ASN A 88 -18.37 0.40 -5.12
N THR A 89 -19.36 0.79 -5.93
CA THR A 89 -19.56 2.20 -6.31
C THR A 89 -19.74 3.14 -5.11
N GLY A 90 -20.35 2.66 -4.02
CA GLY A 90 -20.48 3.39 -2.76
C GLY A 90 -19.11 3.68 -2.14
N ASP A 91 -18.27 2.66 -2.00
CA ASP A 91 -16.91 2.79 -1.45
C ASP A 91 -16.08 3.80 -2.26
N MET A 92 -16.21 3.78 -3.59
CA MET A 92 -15.53 4.75 -4.46
C MET A 92 -16.02 6.19 -4.24
N LYS A 93 -17.32 6.39 -4.03
CA LYS A 93 -17.88 7.72 -3.74
C LYS A 93 -17.41 8.22 -2.38
N GLU A 94 -17.37 7.35 -1.37
CA GLU A 94 -16.86 7.69 -0.04
C GLU A 94 -15.37 8.06 -0.09
N ALA A 95 -14.54 7.27 -0.79
CA ALA A 95 -13.13 7.59 -0.95
C ALA A 95 -12.92 8.96 -1.63
N LEU A 96 -13.71 9.28 -2.67
CA LEU A 96 -13.69 10.59 -3.34
C LEU A 96 -14.12 11.73 -2.43
N ASP A 97 -15.14 11.53 -1.59
CA ASP A 97 -15.57 12.53 -0.61
C ASP A 97 -14.49 12.78 0.46
N LEU A 98 -13.88 11.73 1.01
CA LEU A 98 -12.78 11.83 1.97
C LEU A 98 -11.55 12.53 1.37
N MET A 99 -11.21 12.23 0.11
CA MET A 99 -10.15 12.92 -0.65
C MET A 99 -10.51 14.39 -0.86
N GLY A 100 -11.72 14.69 -1.31
CA GLY A 100 -12.19 16.05 -1.60
C GLY A 100 -12.23 16.93 -0.35
N LYS A 101 -12.50 16.34 0.82
CA LYS A 101 -12.43 17.01 2.13
C LYS A 101 -11.01 17.11 2.70
N GLY A 102 -10.00 16.52 2.05
CA GLY A 102 -8.63 16.46 2.56
C GLY A 102 -8.47 15.58 3.81
N SER A 103 -9.44 14.72 4.12
CA SER A 103 -9.36 13.79 5.25
C SER A 103 -8.39 12.63 4.98
N ILE A 104 -8.19 12.29 3.70
CA ILE A 104 -7.16 11.35 3.25
C ILE A 104 -6.42 11.94 2.05
N ASN A 105 -5.12 11.64 1.94
CA ASN A 105 -4.32 12.01 0.78
C ASN A 105 -3.63 10.74 0.22
N PRO A 106 -4.17 10.11 -0.83
CA PRO A 106 -3.57 8.91 -1.41
C PRO A 106 -2.33 9.17 -2.27
N ALA A 107 -2.00 10.44 -2.56
CA ALA A 107 -0.83 10.79 -3.35
C ALA A 107 0.48 10.32 -2.69
N VAL A 108 0.49 10.16 -1.35
CA VAL A 108 1.60 9.59 -0.58
C VAL A 108 1.97 8.17 -1.02
N MET A 109 1.08 7.46 -1.71
CA MET A 109 1.37 6.12 -2.22
C MET A 109 2.14 6.16 -3.54
N VAL A 110 2.14 7.28 -4.27
CA VAL A 110 2.86 7.42 -5.54
C VAL A 110 4.33 7.65 -5.22
N THR A 111 5.17 6.76 -5.74
CA THR A 111 6.62 6.79 -5.46
C THR A 111 7.47 6.91 -6.71
N HIS A 112 6.90 6.56 -7.86
CA HIS A 112 7.60 6.57 -9.13
C HIS A 112 6.72 7.17 -10.21
N ILE A 113 7.33 7.93 -11.11
CA ILE A 113 6.68 8.54 -12.27
C ILE A 113 7.37 8.02 -13.53
N GLY A 114 6.60 7.69 -14.55
CA GLY A 114 7.13 7.23 -15.84
C GLY A 114 6.19 7.50 -17.00
N GLY A 115 6.67 7.22 -18.19
CA GLY A 115 5.94 7.28 -19.45
C GLY A 115 5.46 5.90 -19.91
N LEU A 116 4.68 5.86 -21.00
CA LEU A 116 4.17 4.59 -21.54
C LEU A 116 5.31 3.62 -21.93
N ASP A 117 6.42 4.16 -22.43
CA ASP A 117 7.60 3.38 -22.86
C ASP A 117 8.24 2.59 -21.70
N ALA A 118 8.06 3.03 -20.46
CA ALA A 118 8.61 2.36 -19.29
C ALA A 118 7.80 1.13 -18.85
N VAL A 119 6.55 0.97 -19.32
CA VAL A 119 5.60 -0.02 -18.80
C VAL A 119 6.08 -1.46 -19.00
N ILE A 120 6.63 -1.79 -20.17
CA ILE A 120 7.05 -3.16 -20.49
C ILE A 120 8.18 -3.63 -19.56
N ASP A 121 9.21 -2.81 -19.37
CA ASP A 121 10.33 -3.14 -18.48
C ASP A 121 9.88 -3.16 -17.02
N THR A 122 9.14 -2.12 -16.60
CA THR A 122 8.58 -2.02 -15.24
C THR A 122 7.76 -3.24 -14.87
N THR A 123 6.92 -3.74 -15.76
CA THR A 123 6.07 -4.91 -15.50
C THR A 123 6.91 -6.18 -15.36
N LYS A 124 7.92 -6.38 -16.21
CA LYS A 124 8.80 -7.56 -16.16
C LYS A 124 9.65 -7.62 -14.90
N ARG A 125 10.03 -6.45 -14.37
CA ARG A 125 10.96 -6.32 -13.24
C ARG A 125 10.30 -5.81 -11.97
N LEU A 126 8.97 -5.76 -11.92
CA LEU A 126 8.22 -5.16 -10.82
C LEU A 126 8.67 -5.62 -9.42
N PRO A 127 8.99 -6.91 -9.17
CA PRO A 127 9.49 -7.35 -7.85
C PRO A 127 10.85 -6.75 -7.44
N GLU A 128 11.65 -6.31 -8.41
CA GLU A 128 12.98 -5.70 -8.20
C GLU A 128 12.89 -4.20 -7.94
N ILE A 129 11.76 -3.56 -8.28
CA ILE A 129 11.58 -2.11 -8.22
C ILE A 129 10.88 -1.75 -6.90
N PRO A 130 11.59 -1.13 -5.93
CA PRO A 130 11.03 -0.82 -4.63
C PRO A 130 9.94 0.28 -4.71
N GLY A 131 9.38 0.65 -3.56
CA GLY A 131 8.37 1.71 -3.44
C GLY A 131 6.93 1.26 -3.71
N GLY A 132 6.00 2.19 -3.54
CA GLY A 132 4.56 1.98 -3.69
C GLY A 132 4.11 1.99 -5.16
N LYS A 133 3.16 2.87 -5.47
CA LYS A 133 2.53 3.01 -6.79
C LYS A 133 3.46 3.68 -7.80
N LYS A 134 3.41 3.19 -9.04
CA LYS A 134 4.10 3.69 -10.22
C LYS A 134 3.06 4.39 -11.11
N LEU A 135 3.12 5.71 -11.21
CA LEU A 135 2.18 6.50 -12.02
C LEU A 135 2.73 6.66 -13.44
N ILE A 136 1.93 6.29 -14.43
CA ILE A 136 2.33 6.29 -15.84
C ILE A 136 1.54 7.35 -16.61
N TYR A 137 2.26 8.27 -17.24
CA TYR A 137 1.70 9.22 -18.21
C TYR A 137 1.72 8.59 -19.61
N THR A 138 0.55 8.19 -20.08
CA THR A 138 0.42 7.38 -21.30
C THR A 138 0.79 8.13 -22.59
N ASN A 139 0.87 9.46 -22.54
CA ASN A 139 1.16 10.34 -23.67
C ASN A 139 2.57 10.95 -23.62
N ILE A 140 3.40 10.54 -22.65
CA ILE A 140 4.74 11.09 -22.43
C ILE A 140 5.78 9.96 -22.48
N SER A 141 6.91 10.23 -23.12
CA SER A 141 8.12 9.40 -23.11
C SER A 141 8.97 9.83 -21.93
N LEU A 142 9.04 8.97 -20.91
CA LEU A 142 9.77 9.21 -19.68
C LEU A 142 10.18 7.86 -19.09
N GLU A 143 11.43 7.73 -18.71
CA GLU A 143 11.90 6.56 -17.97
C GLU A 143 11.24 6.50 -16.58
N LEU A 144 10.97 5.29 -16.08
CA LEU A 144 10.43 5.15 -14.72
C LEU A 144 11.49 5.65 -13.72
N THR A 145 11.13 6.67 -12.96
CA THR A 145 12.04 7.33 -12.02
C THR A 145 11.37 7.45 -10.66
N ALA A 146 12.07 7.09 -9.59
CA ALA A 146 11.58 7.33 -8.23
C ALA A 146 11.55 8.84 -7.96
N ILE A 147 10.54 9.32 -7.24
CA ILE A 147 10.43 10.75 -6.90
C ILE A 147 11.66 11.20 -6.10
N ASP A 148 12.15 10.35 -5.20
CA ASP A 148 13.35 10.60 -4.39
C ASP A 148 14.61 10.80 -5.25
N ASP A 149 14.65 10.22 -6.46
CA ASP A 149 15.79 10.32 -7.38
C ASP A 149 15.73 11.57 -8.28
N PHE A 150 14.62 12.33 -8.28
CA PHE A 150 14.47 13.50 -9.15
C PHE A 150 15.57 14.55 -8.90
N ARG A 151 15.89 14.79 -7.63
CA ARG A 151 16.91 15.77 -7.26
C ARG A 151 18.29 15.37 -7.79
N GLU A 152 18.63 14.09 -7.72
CA GLU A 152 19.90 13.56 -8.23
C GLU A 152 19.97 13.67 -9.76
N LYS A 153 18.93 13.24 -10.47
CA LYS A 153 18.84 13.38 -11.93
C LYS A 153 18.84 14.84 -12.39
N GLY A 154 18.28 15.72 -11.56
CA GLY A 154 18.27 17.17 -11.75
C GLY A 154 19.65 17.81 -11.88
N ASN A 155 20.72 17.12 -11.47
CA ASN A 155 22.09 17.58 -11.67
C ASN A 155 22.52 17.59 -13.14
N SER A 156 21.94 16.73 -13.97
CA SER A 156 22.24 16.60 -15.40
C SER A 156 21.07 16.96 -16.32
N ASP A 157 19.85 16.99 -15.80
CA ASP A 157 18.63 17.26 -16.58
C ASP A 157 17.75 18.32 -15.91
N SER A 158 17.56 19.45 -16.58
CA SER A 158 16.72 20.54 -16.06
C SER A 158 15.25 20.15 -15.85
N PHE A 159 14.73 19.20 -16.63
CA PHE A 159 13.36 18.71 -16.48
C PHE A 159 13.16 18.05 -15.10
N PHE A 160 14.09 17.19 -14.70
CA PHE A 160 14.07 16.55 -13.38
C PHE A 160 14.38 17.54 -12.25
N LYS A 161 15.23 18.54 -12.51
CA LYS A 161 15.51 19.60 -11.52
C LYS A 161 14.25 20.37 -11.15
N ASP A 162 13.50 20.83 -12.15
CA ASP A 162 12.26 21.59 -11.93
C ASP A 162 11.20 20.71 -11.26
N LEU A 163 11.08 19.43 -11.64
CA LEU A 163 10.20 18.48 -10.97
C LEU A 163 10.57 18.29 -9.49
N ALA A 164 11.86 18.14 -9.20
CA ALA A 164 12.37 18.04 -7.83
C ALA A 164 11.99 19.27 -7.00
N ASP A 165 12.18 20.48 -7.55
CA ASP A 165 11.79 21.73 -6.87
C ASP A 165 10.29 21.77 -6.54
N ILE A 166 9.44 21.30 -7.45
CA ILE A 166 7.97 21.29 -7.25
C ILE A 166 7.55 20.26 -6.18
N VAL A 167 8.13 19.06 -6.18
CA VAL A 167 7.76 18.02 -5.19
C VAL A 167 8.37 18.29 -3.82
N ASP A 168 9.58 18.85 -3.74
CA ASP A 168 10.22 19.20 -2.46
C ASP A 168 9.42 20.29 -1.72
N ALA A 169 8.81 21.22 -2.47
CA ALA A 169 7.89 22.21 -1.90
C ALA A 169 6.58 21.60 -1.33
N LYS A 170 6.36 20.29 -1.52
CA LYS A 170 5.19 19.51 -1.08
C LYS A 170 5.60 18.23 -0.35
N ASP A 171 6.68 18.30 0.43
CA ASP A 171 7.16 17.20 1.28
C ASP A 171 7.50 15.93 0.49
N GLY A 172 7.97 16.07 -0.76
CA GLY A 172 8.29 14.95 -1.64
C GLY A 172 7.06 14.26 -2.24
N ILE A 173 5.85 14.82 -2.08
CA ILE A 173 4.60 14.21 -2.54
C ILE A 173 4.25 14.69 -3.95
N TRP A 174 3.94 13.73 -4.83
CA TRP A 174 3.42 14.02 -6.16
C TRP A 174 2.14 14.85 -6.08
N ASN A 175 2.06 15.92 -6.87
CA ASN A 175 0.99 16.89 -6.74
C ASN A 175 0.61 17.52 -8.09
N LYS A 176 -0.47 18.31 -8.09
CA LYS A 176 -1.05 18.88 -9.31
C LYS A 176 -0.06 19.74 -10.12
N GLN A 177 0.80 20.51 -9.45
CA GLN A 177 1.79 21.35 -10.15
C GLN A 177 2.82 20.50 -10.89
N ALA A 178 3.24 19.37 -10.29
CA ALA A 178 4.18 18.46 -10.92
C ALA A 178 3.54 17.75 -12.13
N GLU A 179 2.27 17.35 -12.01
CA GLU A 179 1.50 16.83 -13.14
C GLU A 179 1.38 17.85 -14.29
N ASP A 180 0.99 19.09 -14.00
CA ASP A 180 0.87 20.13 -15.01
C ASP A 180 2.21 20.42 -15.69
N TYR A 181 3.31 20.36 -14.94
CA TYR A 181 4.65 20.52 -15.48
C TYR A 181 5.01 19.38 -16.44
N ILE A 182 4.77 18.12 -16.09
CA ILE A 182 5.01 16.98 -17.00
C ILE A 182 4.16 17.09 -18.26
N LEU A 183 2.87 17.38 -18.12
CA LEU A 183 1.97 17.45 -19.28
C LEU A 183 2.35 18.58 -20.25
N LYS A 184 2.98 19.64 -19.75
CA LYS A 184 3.43 20.77 -20.56
C LYS A 184 4.82 20.59 -21.17
N ASN A 185 5.76 20.00 -20.42
CA ASN A 185 7.19 19.99 -20.77
C ASN A 185 7.73 18.59 -21.11
N GLY A 186 6.98 17.54 -20.83
CA GLY A 186 7.39 16.17 -21.13
C GLY A 186 7.42 15.90 -22.63
N THR A 187 8.37 15.08 -23.06
CA THR A 187 8.48 14.64 -24.46
C THR A 187 7.28 13.77 -24.83
N PRO A 188 6.48 14.10 -25.86
CA PRO A 188 5.37 13.25 -26.28
C PRO A 188 5.86 11.91 -26.88
N ILE A 189 5.02 10.87 -26.79
CA ILE A 189 5.15 9.62 -27.57
C ILE A 189 4.37 9.74 -28.88
#